data_AF-A0A3D0M5Q8-F1
#
_entry.id   AF-A0A3D0M5Q8-F1
#
_cell.length_a   1.000
_cell.length_b   1.000
_cell.length_c   1.000
_cell.angle_alpha   90.00
_cell.angle_beta   90.00
_cell.angle_gamma   90.00
#
_symmetry.space_group_name_H-M   'P 1'
#
loop_
_entity.id
_entity.type
_entity.pdbx_description
1 polymer ?
#
loop_
_entity_poly.entity_id
_entity_poly.type
_entity_poly.pdbx_seq_one_letter_code
_entity_poly.pdbx_strand_id
1 'polypeptide(L)'
;MYSSDIRFLKSVFQQSMIERSYAIGLNDVPPKDDSLDINELKDKILLLPEYMQSLLFMKYIFGFDPNAAEGILSISDSKQKLRYAEMLLAYSLRLPDNQRISKTSMKQAAGVALGKLMLKNDIAVPAKNPNYSNKFRRRLKDIKAAQYYNG
;
A
#
# COMPACT_ATOMS: atom_id res chain seq x y z
N MET A 1 17.67 -24.63 -4.50
CA MET A 1 16.87 -23.61 -3.79
C MET A 1 17.73 -22.50 -3.19
N TYR A 2 18.83 -22.78 -2.48
CA TYR A 2 19.70 -21.77 -1.83
C TYR A 2 20.28 -20.65 -2.73
N SER A 3 20.47 -20.89 -4.03
CA SER A 3 21.13 -19.95 -4.95
C SER A 3 20.26 -18.74 -5.34
N SER A 4 18.93 -18.85 -5.32
CA SER A 4 18.03 -17.74 -5.64
C SER A 4 17.88 -16.78 -4.47
N ASP A 5 17.80 -17.30 -3.25
CA ASP A 5 17.66 -16.48 -2.04
C ASP A 5 18.91 -15.63 -1.80
N ILE A 6 20.11 -16.19 -2.03
CA ILE A 6 21.37 -15.44 -1.93
C ILE A 6 21.46 -14.36 -3.01
N ARG A 7 20.92 -14.61 -4.21
CA ARG A 7 20.87 -13.61 -5.29
C ARG A 7 19.91 -12.46 -4.97
N PHE A 8 18.73 -12.78 -4.45
CA PHE A 8 17.77 -11.79 -3.95
C PHE A 8 18.37 -10.97 -2.81
N LEU A 9 18.99 -11.62 -1.82
CA LEU A 9 19.62 -10.90 -0.72
C LEU A 9 20.73 -9.97 -1.23
N LYS A 10 21.56 -10.46 -2.15
CA LYS A 10 22.63 -9.67 -2.77
C LYS A 10 22.08 -8.47 -3.54
N SER A 11 20.99 -8.61 -4.29
CA SER A 11 20.38 -7.48 -5.02
C SER A 11 19.79 -6.45 -4.07
N VAL A 12 19.10 -6.88 -3.01
CA VAL A 12 18.59 -5.99 -1.94
C VAL A 12 19.73 -5.22 -1.27
N PHE A 13 20.82 -5.91 -0.90
CA PHE A 13 21.98 -5.27 -0.28
C PHE A 13 22.66 -4.29 -1.22
N GLN A 14 22.91 -4.66 -2.47
CA GLN A 14 23.48 -3.77 -3.49
C GLN A 14 22.62 -2.52 -3.69
N GLN A 15 21.29 -2.68 -3.73
CA GLN A 15 20.35 -1.58 -3.88
C GLN A 15 20.36 -0.63 -2.66
N SER A 16 20.43 -1.17 -1.43
CA SER A 16 20.56 -0.33 -0.23
C SER A 16 21.89 0.44 -0.16
N MET A 17 22.97 -0.15 -0.67
CA MET A 17 24.31 0.47 -0.72
C MET A 17 24.37 1.61 -1.74
N ILE A 18 23.72 1.44 -2.90
CA ILE A 18 23.59 2.50 -3.91
C ILE A 18 22.77 3.68 -3.35
N GLU A 19 21.71 3.41 -2.58
CA GLU A 19 20.86 4.46 -2.01
C GLU A 19 21.51 5.24 -0.86
N ARG A 20 22.39 4.61 -0.08
CA ARG A 20 23.22 5.32 0.92
C ARG A 20 24.27 6.24 0.30
N SER A 21 24.68 5.98 -0.95
CA SER A 21 25.76 6.71 -1.62
C SER A 21 25.27 7.71 -2.68
N TYR A 22 24.08 7.53 -3.27
CA TYR A 22 23.52 8.47 -4.25
C TYR A 22 22.00 8.54 -4.17
N ALA A 23 21.49 9.75 -3.93
CA ALA A 23 20.08 10.12 -4.10
C ALA A 23 19.66 10.24 -5.58
N ILE A 24 20.09 9.31 -6.45
CA ILE A 24 19.87 9.39 -7.90
C ILE A 24 18.92 8.28 -8.37
N GLY A 25 17.97 8.71 -9.19
CA GLY A 25 16.73 8.01 -9.52
C GLY A 25 16.92 6.72 -10.29
N LEU A 26 16.09 5.74 -9.92
CA LEU A 26 15.81 4.52 -10.69
C LEU A 26 14.35 4.59 -11.18
N ASN A 27 14.07 5.63 -11.98
CA ASN A 27 12.76 5.86 -12.59
C ASN A 27 12.62 5.20 -13.99
N ASP A 28 13.66 4.57 -14.53
CA ASP A 28 13.70 4.20 -15.95
C ASP A 28 13.52 2.70 -16.25
N VAL A 29 12.92 1.93 -15.32
CA VAL A 29 12.50 0.56 -15.63
C VAL A 29 11.03 0.59 -16.05
N PRO A 30 10.70 0.30 -17.32
CA PRO A 30 9.32 0.35 -17.79
C PRO A 30 8.49 -0.77 -17.13
N PRO A 31 7.36 -0.45 -16.48
CA PRO A 31 6.44 -1.45 -15.99
C PRO A 31 5.83 -2.20 -17.17
N LYS A 32 5.77 -3.54 -17.11
CA LYS A 32 5.08 -4.38 -18.09
C LYS A 32 3.83 -4.95 -17.43
N ASP A 33 2.67 -4.79 -18.08
CA ASP A 33 1.35 -4.84 -17.44
C ASP A 33 0.56 -6.16 -17.64
N ASP A 34 1.02 -7.11 -18.45
CA ASP A 34 0.04 -7.97 -19.14
C ASP A 34 -0.23 -9.39 -18.61
N SER A 35 0.15 -9.80 -17.39
CA SER A 35 -0.26 -11.15 -16.91
C SER A 35 -0.22 -11.37 -15.40
N LEU A 36 -0.29 -10.32 -14.59
CA LEU A 36 -0.11 -10.46 -13.15
C LEU A 36 -1.46 -10.66 -12.47
N ASP A 37 -1.67 -11.83 -11.86
CA ASP A 37 -2.93 -12.14 -11.16
C ASP A 37 -3.07 -11.25 -9.92
N ILE A 38 -4.05 -10.33 -9.98
CA ILE A 38 -4.37 -9.40 -8.89
C ILE A 38 -4.77 -10.14 -7.62
N ASN A 39 -5.40 -11.31 -7.74
CA ASN A 39 -5.77 -12.11 -6.58
C ASN A 39 -4.55 -12.70 -5.89
N GLU A 40 -3.59 -13.21 -6.67
CA GLU A 40 -2.33 -13.71 -6.13
C GLU A 40 -1.56 -12.59 -5.45
N LEU A 41 -1.40 -11.44 -6.11
CA LEU A 41 -0.71 -10.28 -5.53
C LEU A 41 -1.38 -9.81 -4.24
N LYS A 42 -2.71 -9.75 -4.20
CA LYS A 42 -3.50 -9.43 -3.00
C LYS A 42 -3.20 -10.42 -1.86
N ASP A 43 -3.18 -11.72 -2.13
CA ASP A 43 -2.89 -12.72 -1.11
C ASP A 43 -1.43 -12.61 -0.62
N LYS A 44 -0.47 -12.30 -1.50
CA LYS A 44 0.92 -12.01 -1.10
C LYS A 44 1.02 -10.76 -0.22
N ILE A 45 0.30 -9.69 -0.54
CA ILE A 45 0.25 -8.47 0.29
C ILE A 45 -0.24 -8.81 1.69
N LEU A 46 -1.30 -9.62 1.82
CA LEU A 46 -1.86 -10.01 3.12
C LEU A 46 -0.93 -10.90 3.96
N LEU A 47 0.06 -11.55 3.34
CA LEU A 47 1.08 -12.35 4.03
C LEU A 47 2.27 -11.52 4.52
N LEU A 48 2.40 -10.26 4.09
CA LEU A 48 3.48 -9.38 4.55
C LEU A 48 3.31 -9.03 6.04
N PRO A 49 4.38 -8.63 6.73
CA PRO A 49 4.26 -8.01 8.05
C PRO A 49 3.37 -6.77 8.03
N GLU A 50 2.59 -6.56 9.08
CA GLU A 50 1.58 -5.48 9.17
C GLU A 50 2.14 -4.11 8.80
N TYR A 51 3.33 -3.76 9.31
CA TYR A 51 3.98 -2.48 9.02
C TYR A 51 4.26 -2.27 7.51
N MET A 52 4.57 -3.34 6.77
CA MET A 52 4.77 -3.26 5.31
C MET A 52 3.45 -3.12 4.58
N GLN A 53 2.40 -3.81 5.04
CA GLN A 53 1.05 -3.64 4.50
C GLN A 53 0.59 -2.18 4.67
N SER A 54 0.75 -1.61 5.87
CA SER A 54 0.42 -0.22 6.16
C SER A 54 1.16 0.75 5.24
N LEU A 55 2.46 0.55 5.01
CA LEU A 55 3.24 1.38 4.08
C LEU A 55 2.73 1.28 2.64
N LEU A 56 2.38 0.08 2.17
CA LEU A 56 1.78 -0.12 0.85
C LEU A 56 0.43 0.60 0.73
N PHE A 57 -0.43 0.51 1.75
CA PHE A 57 -1.71 1.21 1.76
C PHE A 57 -1.53 2.74 1.76
N MET A 58 -0.63 3.25 2.59
CA MET A 58 -0.28 4.68 2.61
C MET A 58 0.16 5.17 1.25
N LYS A 59 1.03 4.42 0.55
CA LYS A 59 1.55 4.81 -0.76
C LYS A 59 0.51 4.71 -1.87
N TYR A 60 -0.13 3.55 -2.01
CA TYR A 60 -0.90 3.21 -3.22
C TYR A 60 -2.39 3.53 -3.11
N ILE A 61 -2.94 3.55 -1.89
CA ILE A 61 -4.36 3.85 -1.66
C ILE A 61 -4.54 5.30 -1.26
N PHE A 62 -3.79 5.75 -0.26
CA PHE A 62 -3.93 7.11 0.28
C PHE A 62 -3.03 8.14 -0.40
N GLY A 63 -2.05 7.70 -1.20
CA GLY A 63 -1.19 8.59 -1.98
C GLY A 63 -0.15 9.36 -1.16
N PHE A 64 0.10 8.95 0.09
CA PHE A 64 1.12 9.58 0.93
C PHE A 64 2.52 9.31 0.41
N ASP A 65 3.40 10.29 0.59
CA ASP A 65 4.83 10.05 0.45
C ASP A 65 5.32 9.13 1.58
N PRO A 66 6.23 8.17 1.32
CA PRO A 66 6.73 7.28 2.36
C PRO A 66 7.32 8.04 3.55
N ASN A 67 8.04 9.15 3.31
CA ASN A 67 8.63 9.94 4.39
C ASN A 67 7.54 10.62 5.25
N ALA A 68 6.42 11.03 4.64
CA ALA A 68 5.27 11.54 5.39
C ALA A 68 4.56 10.43 6.19
N ALA A 69 4.50 9.21 5.63
CA ALA A 69 3.96 8.05 6.32
C ALA A 69 4.84 7.59 7.51
N GLU A 70 6.12 7.96 7.52
CA GLU A 70 7.07 7.65 8.60
C GLU A 70 6.56 8.16 9.95
N GLY A 71 6.18 9.44 10.01
CA GLY A 71 5.64 10.07 11.21
C GLY A 71 4.26 9.56 11.60
N ILE A 72 3.42 9.22 10.61
CA ILE A 72 2.05 8.73 10.87
C ILE A 72 2.09 7.31 11.46
N LEU A 73 2.94 6.45 10.90
CA LEU A 73 3.03 5.05 11.30
C LEU A 73 4.07 4.81 12.39
N SER A 74 4.88 5.82 12.75
CA SER A 74 6.00 5.69 13.69
C SER A 74 6.99 4.59 13.27
N ILE A 75 7.25 4.44 11.97
CA ILE A 75 8.16 3.42 11.40
C ILE A 75 9.36 4.13 10.80
N SER A 76 10.59 3.87 11.25
CA SER A 76 11.79 4.46 10.62
C SER A 76 12.05 3.96 9.20
N ASP A 77 12.75 4.73 8.36
CA ASP A 77 13.26 4.28 7.05
C ASP A 77 12.14 3.74 6.12
N SER A 78 10.99 4.42 6.16
CA SER A 78 9.76 4.00 5.48
C SER A 78 9.96 3.82 3.96
N LYS A 79 10.79 4.65 3.34
CA LYS A 79 11.12 4.57 1.91
C LYS A 79 11.84 3.26 1.56
N GLN A 80 12.86 2.89 2.35
CA GLN A 80 13.63 1.67 2.15
C GLN A 80 12.76 0.44 2.45
N LYS A 81 11.98 0.49 3.52
CA LYS A 81 11.05 -0.59 3.90
C LYS A 81 9.95 -0.80 2.86
N LEU A 82 9.42 0.27 2.27
CA LEU A 82 8.45 0.18 1.17
C LEU A 82 9.08 -0.45 -0.08
N ARG A 83 10.28 -0.03 -0.48
CA ARG A 83 11.00 -0.65 -1.61
C ARG A 83 11.28 -2.12 -1.38
N TYR A 84 11.71 -2.47 -0.16
CA TYR A 84 11.91 -3.87 0.21
C TYR A 84 10.61 -4.68 0.12
N ALA A 85 9.47 -4.12 0.56
CA ALA A 85 8.18 -4.76 0.40
C ALA A 85 7.80 -4.95 -1.08
N GLU A 86 8.00 -3.94 -1.93
CA GLU A 86 7.77 -4.04 -3.38
C GLU A 86 8.65 -5.10 -4.04
N MET A 87 9.94 -5.17 -3.68
CA MET A 87 10.89 -6.17 -4.17
C MET A 87 10.51 -7.58 -3.68
N LEU A 88 10.13 -7.71 -2.42
CA LEU A 88 9.72 -8.98 -1.84
C LEU A 88 8.46 -9.52 -2.54
N LEU A 89 7.51 -8.63 -2.85
CA LEU A 89 6.32 -8.99 -3.64
C LEU A 89 6.72 -9.43 -5.05
N ALA A 90 7.58 -8.68 -5.74
CA ALA A 90 8.07 -9.06 -7.07
C ALA A 90 8.78 -10.42 -7.06
N TYR A 91 9.65 -10.66 -6.07
CA TYR A 91 10.32 -11.94 -5.87
C TYR A 91 9.32 -13.07 -5.59
N SER A 92 8.32 -12.82 -4.75
CA SER A 92 7.30 -13.81 -4.40
C SER A 92 6.43 -14.24 -5.59
N LEU A 93 6.28 -13.36 -6.59
CA LEU A 93 5.60 -13.59 -7.86
C LEU A 93 6.53 -14.12 -8.94
N ARG A 94 7.79 -14.42 -8.59
CA ARG A 94 8.83 -14.93 -9.50
C ARG A 94 9.08 -14.00 -10.69
N LEU A 95 8.90 -12.69 -10.49
CA LEU A 95 9.32 -11.71 -11.48
C LEU A 95 10.86 -11.71 -11.58
N PRO A 96 11.42 -11.49 -12.79
CA PRO A 96 12.86 -11.33 -12.95
C PRO A 96 13.36 -10.09 -12.18
N ASP A 97 14.62 -10.13 -11.73
CA ASP A 97 15.22 -9.15 -10.80
C ASP A 97 15.12 -7.67 -11.26
N ASN A 98 14.94 -7.45 -12.56
CA ASN A 98 14.82 -6.12 -13.16
C ASN A 98 13.37 -5.68 -13.41
N GLN A 99 12.37 -6.49 -13.04
CA GLN A 99 10.97 -6.21 -13.32
C GLN A 99 10.24 -5.78 -12.05
N ARG A 100 9.48 -4.70 -12.17
CA ARG A 100 8.65 -4.16 -11.08
C ARG A 100 7.19 -4.39 -11.40
N ILE A 101 6.41 -4.54 -10.33
CA ILE A 101 4.94 -4.57 -10.41
C ILE A 101 4.47 -3.18 -10.79
N SER A 102 3.53 -3.10 -11.74
CA SER A 102 2.99 -1.81 -12.19
C SER A 102 2.26 -1.10 -11.04
N LYS A 103 2.28 0.24 -11.06
CA LYS A 103 1.61 1.04 -10.03
C LYS A 103 0.09 0.79 -10.02
N THR A 104 -0.49 0.51 -11.19
CA THR A 104 -1.90 0.19 -11.40
C THR A 104 -2.26 -1.15 -10.74
N SER A 105 -1.54 -2.23 -11.04
CA SER A 105 -1.77 -3.55 -10.42
C SER A 105 -1.54 -3.50 -8.92
N MET A 106 -0.49 -2.80 -8.45
CA MET A 106 -0.23 -2.65 -7.02
C MET A 106 -1.37 -1.91 -6.31
N LYS A 107 -1.87 -0.82 -6.90
CA LYS A 107 -3.01 -0.07 -6.36
C LYS A 107 -4.28 -0.92 -6.30
N GLN A 108 -4.58 -1.68 -7.35
CA GLN A 108 -5.74 -2.57 -7.39
C GLN A 108 -5.63 -3.65 -6.32
N ALA A 109 -4.52 -4.40 -6.27
CA ALA A 109 -4.32 -5.47 -5.30
C ALA A 109 -4.31 -4.97 -3.85
N ALA A 110 -3.64 -3.84 -3.58
CA ALA A 110 -3.64 -3.21 -2.27
C ALA A 110 -5.05 -2.76 -1.84
N GLY A 111 -5.88 -2.30 -2.77
CA GLY A 111 -7.26 -1.89 -2.48
C GLY A 111 -8.13 -3.07 -2.08
N VAL A 112 -8.02 -4.19 -2.80
CA VAL A 112 -8.72 -5.43 -2.46
C VAL A 112 -8.22 -5.99 -1.13
N ALA A 113 -6.91 -5.95 -0.88
CA ALA A 113 -6.33 -6.42 0.38
C ALA A 113 -6.81 -5.58 1.58
N LEU A 114 -6.82 -4.25 1.45
CA LEU A 114 -7.35 -3.36 2.50
C LEU A 114 -8.84 -3.61 2.76
N GLY A 115 -9.65 -3.78 1.71
CA GLY A 115 -11.07 -4.12 1.85
C GLY A 115 -11.28 -5.42 2.62
N LYS A 116 -10.49 -6.47 2.33
CA LYS A 116 -10.55 -7.74 3.04
C LYS A 116 -10.13 -7.62 4.52
N LEU A 117 -9.11 -6.81 4.82
CA LEU A 117 -8.71 -6.52 6.21
C LEU A 117 -9.78 -5.78 6.98
N MET A 118 -10.42 -4.78 6.37
CA MET A 118 -11.51 -4.03 6.99
C MET A 118 -12.73 -4.92 7.29
N LEU A 119 -13.06 -5.83 6.38
CA LEU A 119 -14.12 -6.82 6.59
C LEU A 119 -13.78 -7.82 7.70
N LYS A 120 -12.52 -8.27 7.78
CA LYS A 120 -12.05 -9.19 8.82
C LYS A 120 -12.09 -8.58 10.22
N ASN A 121 -11.82 -7.28 10.32
CA ASN A 121 -11.76 -6.57 11.60
C ASN A 121 -13.12 -6.05 12.06
N ASP A 122 -14.23 -6.52 11.48
CA ASP A 122 -15.60 -6.02 11.73
C ASP A 122 -15.70 -4.48 11.65
N ILE A 123 -14.81 -3.85 10.88
CA ILE A 123 -14.97 -2.44 10.46
C ILE A 123 -15.95 -2.39 9.27
N ALA A 124 -16.88 -3.35 9.21
CA ALA A 124 -18.08 -3.29 8.42
C ALA A 124 -18.95 -2.15 8.96
N VAL A 125 -18.60 -0.91 8.60
CA VAL A 125 -19.54 0.08 8.11
C VAL A 125 -20.90 0.07 8.83
N PRO A 126 -21.09 0.82 9.93
CA PRO A 126 -22.42 1.37 10.22
C PRO A 126 -22.69 2.57 9.29
N ALA A 127 -22.31 2.53 8.00
CA ALA A 127 -22.66 3.58 7.02
C ALA A 127 -24.05 3.39 6.40
N LYS A 128 -24.98 2.78 7.14
CA LYS A 128 -26.40 3.01 6.90
C LYS A 128 -27.05 3.90 7.96
N ASN A 129 -26.47 4.01 9.15
CA ASN A 129 -26.92 4.91 10.22
C ASN A 129 -25.80 5.11 11.25
N PRO A 130 -24.99 6.18 11.12
CA PRO A 130 -24.03 6.50 12.17
C PRO A 130 -24.80 6.79 13.46
N ASN A 131 -24.40 6.16 14.57
CA ASN A 131 -25.06 6.37 15.86
C ASN A 131 -24.57 7.68 16.50
N TYR A 132 -24.96 8.79 15.90
CA TYR A 132 -24.65 10.12 16.39
C TYR A 132 -25.41 10.42 17.70
N SER A 133 -24.76 11.12 18.63
CA SER A 133 -25.44 11.64 19.82
C SER A 133 -26.59 12.58 19.42
N ASN A 134 -27.63 12.66 20.25
CA ASN A 134 -28.79 13.52 19.99
C ASN A 134 -28.39 15.00 19.80
N LYS A 135 -27.34 15.46 20.50
CA LYS A 135 -26.76 16.81 20.35
C LYS A 135 -26.15 17.03 18.96
N PHE A 136 -25.40 16.04 18.45
CA PHE A 136 -24.77 16.12 17.13
C PHE A 136 -25.80 16.03 16.00
N ARG A 137 -26.83 15.17 16.13
CA ARG A 137 -27.93 15.08 15.16
C ARG A 137 -28.70 16.40 15.01
N ARG A 138 -28.94 17.13 16.11
CA ARG A 138 -29.59 18.45 16.07
C ARG A 138 -28.74 19.47 15.30
N ARG A 139 -27.45 19.59 15.63
CA ARG A 139 -26.52 20.47 14.90
C ARG A 139 -26.40 20.14 13.41
N LEU A 140 -26.42 18.85 13.06
CA LEU A 140 -26.45 18.41 11.66
C LEU A 140 -27.70 18.88 10.92
N LYS A 141 -28.87 18.88 11.57
CA LYS A 141 -30.11 19.42 10.99
C LYS A 141 -30.03 20.93 10.79
N ASP A 142 -29.37 21.64 11.69
CA ASP A 142 -29.14 23.09 11.55
C ASP A 142 -28.23 23.39 10.34
N ILE A 143 -27.26 22.50 10.04
CA ILE A 143 -26.41 22.59 8.85
C ILE A 143 -27.17 22.19 7.57
N LYS A 144 -28.20 21.32 7.66
CA LYS A 144 -29.02 20.87 6.53
C LYS A 144 -29.93 21.95 5.90
N ALA A 145 -29.95 23.18 6.40
CA ALA A 145 -30.44 24.33 5.62
C ALA A 145 -29.71 24.49 4.27
N ALA A 146 -28.50 23.91 4.12
CA ALA A 146 -27.75 23.86 2.86
C ALA A 146 -28.04 22.64 1.96
N GLN A 147 -28.93 21.71 2.35
CA GLN A 147 -29.26 20.51 1.53
C GLN A 147 -30.52 20.68 0.66
N TYR A 148 -31.09 21.89 0.58
CA TYR A 148 -32.29 22.21 -0.23
C TYR A 148 -31.99 23.00 -1.51
N TYR A 149 -30.81 22.85 -2.12
CA TYR A 149 -30.60 23.31 -3.49
C TYR A 149 -30.18 22.16 -4.41
N ASN A 150 -31.16 21.82 -5.25
CA ASN A 150 -31.16 20.96 -6.43
C ASN A 150 -31.45 19.48 -6.17
N GLY A 151 -32.75 19.16 -6.30
CA GLY A 151 -33.21 17.84 -6.73
C GLY A 151 -33.13 17.68 -8.24
#